data_AF-A0A4R7X0Z8-F1
#
_entry.id   AF-A0A4R7X0Z8-F1
#
_cell.length_a   1.000
_cell.length_b   1.000
_cell.length_c   1.000
_cell.angle_alpha   90.00
_cell.angle_beta   90.00
_cell.angle_gamma   90.00
#
_symmetry.space_group_name_H-M   'P 1'
#
loop_
_entity.id
_entity.type
_entity.pdbx_description
1 polymer ?
#
loop_
_entity_poly.entity_id
_entity_poly.type
_entity_poly.pdbx_seq_one_letter_code
_entity_poly.pdbx_strand_id
1 'polypeptide(L)'
;MIYSNVLSAVISALATDAMDNTSKQAWQKLYNPHNEGSADLSMLSSSRREGIDRKEADCWIYARLHSQLIPRHWNALVAKFSTHKGLKVQAIGELVPLVASPAPTLFRYKAVTTWAIPPLQGRQNRSGREVASQTARTEAELKAVTKQMHIDKGQGDELHRGGRETSIKRSTDMIVLPAEFYDMNTWDNEGRPESTRREWRRKIQAVLNEMVNEALSAAEVILEQEGVFLHQTA
;
A
#
# COMPACT_ATOMS: atom_id res chain seq x y z
N MET A 1 23.53 13.13 -4.10
CA MET A 1 22.82 11.90 -3.67
C MET A 1 21.37 12.24 -3.34
N ILE A 2 20.45 11.27 -3.42
CA ILE A 2 19.03 11.54 -3.70
C ILE A 2 18.14 11.59 -2.44
N TYR A 3 18.50 10.88 -1.36
CA TYR A 3 17.68 10.76 -0.15
C TYR A 3 18.39 11.29 1.09
N SER A 4 17.60 11.86 2.00
CA SER A 4 18.07 12.44 3.26
C SER A 4 18.10 11.44 4.42
N ASN A 5 17.26 10.39 4.38
CA ASN A 5 17.22 9.34 5.40
C ASN A 5 16.65 8.01 4.84
N VAL A 6 16.89 6.91 5.56
CA VAL A 6 16.45 5.54 5.22
C VAL A 6 14.95 5.48 4.95
N LEU A 7 14.15 6.08 5.84
CA LEU A 7 12.70 6.05 5.74
C LEU A 7 12.20 6.70 4.44
N SER A 8 12.79 7.83 4.04
CA SER A 8 12.45 8.54 2.81
C SER A 8 12.80 7.74 1.56
N ALA A 9 13.91 6.99 1.59
CA ALA A 9 14.30 6.08 0.53
C ALA A 9 13.33 4.89 0.41
N VAL A 10 13.00 4.24 1.53
CA VAL A 10 12.05 3.12 1.58
C VAL A 10 10.66 3.54 1.12
N ILE A 11 10.14 4.66 1.61
CA ILE A 11 8.81 5.16 1.20
C ILE A 11 8.78 5.52 -0.28
N SER A 12 9.82 6.19 -0.80
CA SER A 12 9.89 6.55 -2.22
C SER A 12 9.96 5.30 -3.10
N ALA A 13 10.80 4.33 -2.74
CA ALA A 13 10.91 3.06 -3.44
C ALA A 13 9.57 2.29 -3.47
N LEU A 14 8.90 2.17 -2.32
CA LEU A 14 7.58 1.51 -2.21
C LEU A 14 6.46 2.26 -2.93
N ALA A 15 6.59 3.57 -3.11
CA ALA A 15 5.64 4.36 -3.90
C ALA A 15 5.83 4.16 -5.41
N THR A 16 7.07 3.96 -5.88
CA THR A 16 7.33 3.72 -7.31
C THR A 16 6.89 2.36 -7.81
N ASP A 17 6.89 1.33 -6.95
CA ASP A 17 6.38 0.00 -7.33
C ASP A 17 4.87 0.01 -7.66
N ALA A 18 4.12 0.97 -7.11
CA ALA A 18 2.71 1.16 -7.49
C ALA A 18 2.53 1.68 -8.93
N MET A 19 3.61 2.02 -9.64
CA MET A 19 3.60 2.46 -11.04
C MET A 19 3.91 1.27 -11.96
N ASP A 20 2.89 0.45 -12.22
CA ASP A 20 3.00 -0.79 -13.02
C ASP A 20 3.59 -0.58 -14.43
N ASN A 21 4.63 -1.39 -14.72
CA ASN A 21 5.18 -1.85 -16.01
C ASN A 21 6.59 -1.40 -16.44
N THR A 22 7.15 -0.30 -15.92
CA THR A 22 8.50 0.14 -16.33
C THR A 22 9.60 -0.43 -15.42
N SER A 23 9.25 -0.81 -14.19
CA SER A 23 10.15 -1.40 -13.20
C SER A 23 10.73 -2.76 -13.64
N LYS A 24 9.95 -3.63 -14.29
CA LYS A 24 10.45 -4.93 -14.81
C LYS A 24 11.55 -4.77 -15.87
N GLN A 25 11.50 -3.72 -16.69
CA GLN A 25 12.52 -3.45 -17.72
C GLN A 25 13.78 -2.78 -17.14
N ALA A 26 13.65 -2.01 -16.06
CA ALA A 26 14.75 -1.24 -15.49
C ALA A 26 15.73 -2.12 -14.71
N TRP A 27 15.26 -2.98 -13.79
CA TRP A 27 16.18 -3.83 -13.02
C TRP A 27 16.66 -5.07 -13.79
N GLN A 28 15.89 -5.59 -14.75
CA GLN A 28 16.37 -6.64 -15.67
C GLN A 28 17.56 -6.17 -16.52
N LYS A 29 17.62 -4.87 -16.86
CA LYS A 29 18.77 -4.27 -17.55
C LYS A 29 19.96 -4.03 -16.61
N LEU A 30 19.73 -3.93 -15.30
CA LEU A 30 20.77 -3.74 -14.29
C LEU A 30 21.35 -5.07 -13.79
N TYR A 31 20.64 -6.19 -13.99
CA TYR A 31 21.08 -7.54 -13.63
C TYR A 31 21.59 -8.29 -14.86
N ASN A 32 22.82 -8.00 -15.28
CA ASN A 32 23.51 -8.83 -16.27
C ASN A 32 24.23 -9.98 -15.53
N PRO A 33 23.88 -11.25 -15.77
CA PRO A 33 24.51 -12.41 -15.11
C PRO A 33 25.97 -12.65 -15.55
N HIS A 34 26.56 -11.74 -16.34
CA HIS A 34 27.94 -11.81 -16.82
C HIS A 34 28.89 -10.86 -16.09
N ASN A 35 28.42 -10.16 -15.03
CA ASN A 35 29.25 -9.26 -14.25
C ASN A 35 29.14 -9.62 -12.76
N GLU A 36 29.98 -10.56 -12.32
CA GLU A 36 30.05 -11.04 -10.93
C GLU A 36 30.72 -10.04 -9.96
N GLY A 37 30.91 -8.79 -10.38
CA GLY A 37 31.43 -7.71 -9.55
C GLY A 37 30.31 -6.75 -9.17
N SER A 38 29.85 -6.85 -7.91
CA SER A 38 29.13 -5.82 -7.14
C SER A 38 28.45 -4.73 -7.98
N ALA A 39 27.16 -4.91 -8.25
CA ALA A 39 26.30 -3.92 -8.92
C ALA A 39 26.11 -2.67 -8.03
N ASP A 40 27.17 -1.89 -7.92
CA ASP A 40 27.27 -0.67 -7.13
C ASP A 40 26.56 0.48 -7.87
N LEU A 41 25.81 1.29 -7.13
CA LEU A 41 25.07 2.45 -7.63
C LEU A 41 25.99 3.46 -8.35
N SER A 42 27.30 3.38 -8.08
CA SER A 42 28.37 4.09 -8.78
C SER A 42 28.44 3.79 -10.29
N MET A 43 28.03 2.61 -10.75
CA MET A 43 27.96 2.26 -12.18
C MET A 43 26.79 2.93 -12.91
N LEU A 44 25.68 3.18 -12.21
CA LEU A 44 24.58 4.01 -12.70
C LEU A 44 25.00 5.48 -12.81
N SER A 45 25.83 5.97 -11.89
CA SER A 45 26.36 7.33 -11.94
C SER A 45 27.39 7.56 -13.05
N SER A 46 28.14 6.52 -13.43
CA SER A 46 29.21 6.62 -14.43
C SER A 46 28.71 6.49 -15.88
N SER A 47 27.56 5.85 -16.10
CA SER A 47 27.02 5.56 -17.44
C SER A 47 26.13 6.67 -18.02
N ARG A 48 25.76 7.68 -17.25
CA ARG A 48 24.96 8.83 -17.72
C ARG A 48 25.56 10.13 -17.19
N ARG A 49 26.09 10.98 -18.09
CA ARG A 49 26.65 12.32 -17.77
C ARG A 49 25.58 13.34 -17.31
N GLU A 50 24.38 12.88 -16.98
CA GLU A 50 23.23 13.66 -16.56
C GLU A 50 22.62 12.88 -15.38
N GLY A 51 22.47 13.54 -14.23
CA GLY A 51 22.27 12.88 -12.93
C GLY A 51 21.21 11.78 -12.93
N ILE A 52 21.43 10.76 -12.08
CA ILE A 52 20.53 9.60 -11.92
C ILE A 52 19.07 10.08 -11.75
N ASP A 53 18.17 9.60 -12.61
CA ASP A 53 16.74 9.87 -12.47
C ASP A 53 16.25 9.23 -11.17
N ARG A 54 15.59 10.04 -10.32
CA ARG A 54 15.12 9.61 -9.00
C ARG A 54 14.25 8.35 -9.08
N LYS A 55 13.47 8.19 -10.15
CA LYS A 55 12.64 7.01 -10.37
C LYS A 55 13.45 5.75 -10.64
N GLU A 56 14.55 5.85 -11.38
CA GLU A 56 15.46 4.72 -11.62
C GLU A 56 16.12 4.29 -10.30
N ALA A 57 16.53 5.26 -9.47
CA ALA A 57 17.05 4.99 -8.13
C ALA A 57 16.01 4.33 -7.23
N ASP A 58 14.78 4.84 -7.19
CA ASP A 58 13.67 4.26 -6.40
C ASP A 58 13.38 2.80 -6.81
N CYS A 59 13.34 2.52 -8.13
CA CYS A 59 13.12 1.16 -8.65
C CYS A 59 14.26 0.21 -8.28
N TRP A 60 15.50 0.70 -8.34
CA TRP A 60 16.66 -0.09 -7.96
C TRP A 60 16.66 -0.38 -6.46
N ILE A 61 16.36 0.61 -5.61
CA ILE A 61 16.25 0.44 -4.16
C ILE A 61 15.18 -0.59 -3.83
N TYR A 62 14.03 -0.52 -4.50
CA TYR A 62 12.96 -1.50 -4.34
C TYR A 62 13.47 -2.93 -4.60
N ALA A 63 14.11 -3.17 -5.75
CA ALA A 63 14.63 -4.49 -6.12
C ALA A 63 15.71 -4.97 -5.14
N ARG A 64 16.58 -4.06 -4.70
CA ARG A 64 17.66 -4.35 -3.74
C ARG A 64 17.11 -4.72 -2.37
N LEU A 65 16.15 -3.95 -1.84
CA LEU A 65 15.51 -4.24 -0.56
C LEU A 65 14.68 -5.53 -0.62
N HIS A 66 13.92 -5.75 -1.69
CA HIS A 66 13.13 -6.98 -1.87
C HIS A 66 14.00 -8.24 -1.94
N SER A 67 15.20 -8.16 -2.51
CA SER A 67 16.10 -9.31 -2.65
C SER A 67 16.92 -9.59 -1.39
N GLN A 68 17.31 -8.57 -0.63
CA GLN A 68 18.20 -8.73 0.53
C GLN A 68 17.49 -8.81 1.87
N LEU A 69 16.31 -8.18 2.02
CA LEU A 69 15.56 -8.26 3.26
C LEU A 69 14.91 -9.64 3.41
N ILE A 70 14.92 -10.17 4.63
CA ILE A 70 14.16 -11.37 4.95
C ILE A 70 12.66 -11.11 4.71
N PRO A 71 11.86 -12.13 4.31
CA PRO A 71 10.44 -11.95 3.98
C PRO A 71 9.63 -11.25 5.07
N ARG A 72 9.93 -11.54 6.35
CA ARG A 72 9.29 -10.89 7.51
C ARG A 72 9.49 -9.37 7.51
N HIS A 73 10.72 -8.91 7.26
CA HIS A 73 11.06 -7.48 7.24
C HIS A 73 10.44 -6.79 6.03
N TRP A 74 10.54 -7.42 4.86
CA TRP A 74 9.89 -6.93 3.65
C TRP A 74 8.38 -6.73 3.84
N ASN A 75 7.70 -7.76 4.36
CA ASN A 75 6.26 -7.71 4.62
C ASN A 75 5.91 -6.64 5.65
N ALA A 76 6.72 -6.44 6.70
CA ALA A 76 6.51 -5.37 7.68
C ALA A 76 6.55 -3.97 7.03
N LEU A 77 7.54 -3.71 6.18
CA LEU A 77 7.69 -2.43 5.47
C LEU A 77 6.55 -2.22 4.45
N VAL A 78 6.23 -3.23 3.65
CA VAL A 78 5.13 -3.17 2.67
C VAL A 78 3.79 -2.94 3.38
N ALA A 79 3.50 -3.68 4.44
CA ALA A 79 2.27 -3.51 5.21
C ALA A 79 2.16 -2.10 5.78
N LYS A 80 3.25 -1.50 6.26
CA LYS A 80 3.24 -0.16 6.85
C LYS A 80 3.16 0.96 5.82
N PHE A 81 4.02 0.93 4.81
CA PHE A 81 4.31 2.08 3.95
C PHE A 81 3.81 1.95 2.51
N SER A 82 3.51 0.75 2.02
CA SER A 82 3.07 0.57 0.63
C SER A 82 1.72 1.25 0.38
N THR A 83 1.59 1.80 -0.83
CA THR A 83 0.36 2.36 -1.39
C THR A 83 -0.41 1.36 -2.25
N HIS A 84 0.24 0.26 -2.66
CA HIS A 84 -0.36 -0.73 -3.54
C HIS A 84 -1.28 -1.69 -2.76
N LYS A 85 -2.56 -1.76 -3.16
CA LYS A 85 -3.58 -2.50 -2.39
C LYS A 85 -3.25 -3.99 -2.24
N GLY A 86 -2.90 -4.65 -3.33
CA GLY A 86 -2.69 -6.11 -3.36
C GLY A 86 -1.52 -6.54 -2.47
N LEU A 87 -0.34 -6.00 -2.75
CA LEU A 87 0.88 -6.19 -1.94
C LEU A 87 0.67 -5.88 -0.46
N LYS A 88 -0.02 -4.78 -0.12
CA LYS A 88 -0.30 -4.44 1.29
C LYS A 88 -1.17 -5.50 1.96
N VAL A 89 -2.24 -5.95 1.31
CA VAL A 89 -3.12 -7.01 1.84
C VAL A 89 -2.39 -8.36 1.95
N GLN A 90 -1.57 -8.70 0.96
CA GLN A 90 -0.74 -9.90 0.99
C GLN A 90 0.24 -9.85 2.17
N ALA A 91 0.99 -8.76 2.32
CA ALA A 91 1.92 -8.56 3.41
C ALA A 91 1.24 -8.64 4.79
N ILE A 92 0.04 -8.08 4.94
CA ILE A 92 -0.78 -8.23 6.15
C ILE A 92 -1.08 -9.72 6.41
N GLY A 93 -1.51 -10.46 5.38
CA GLY A 93 -1.81 -11.89 5.49
C GLY A 93 -0.61 -12.72 5.97
N GLU A 94 0.59 -12.41 5.46
CA GLU A 94 1.83 -13.08 5.86
C GLU A 94 2.29 -12.71 7.28
N LEU A 95 1.98 -11.50 7.76
CA LEU A 95 2.37 -11.06 9.11
C LEU A 95 1.48 -11.64 10.22
N VAL A 96 0.18 -11.81 9.95
CA VAL A 96 -0.79 -12.31 10.94
C VAL A 96 -0.38 -13.62 11.65
N PRO A 97 0.14 -14.66 10.95
CA PRO A 97 0.58 -15.89 11.63
C PRO A 97 1.89 -15.70 12.42
N LEU A 98 2.72 -14.71 12.11
CA LEU A 98 4.00 -14.47 12.77
C LEU A 98 3.85 -13.76 14.12
N VAL A 99 2.71 -13.11 14.38
CA VAL A 99 2.47 -12.41 15.64
C VAL A 99 1.96 -13.37 16.71
N ALA A 100 2.85 -13.75 17.63
CA ALA A 100 2.51 -14.52 18.81
C ALA A 100 1.61 -13.71 19.76
N SER A 101 0.36 -14.14 19.95
CA SER A 101 -0.58 -13.50 20.87
C SER A 101 -1.63 -14.50 21.35
N PRO A 102 -2.06 -14.44 22.63
CA PRO A 102 -3.16 -15.25 23.14
C PRO A 102 -4.54 -14.82 22.60
N ALA A 103 -4.59 -13.75 21.80
CA ALA A 103 -5.81 -13.27 21.17
C ALA A 103 -6.34 -14.27 20.11
N PRO A 104 -7.67 -14.34 19.91
CA PRO A 104 -8.28 -15.14 18.84
C PRO A 104 -7.76 -14.73 17.45
N THR A 105 -7.87 -15.63 16.47
CA THR A 105 -7.40 -15.42 15.09
C THR A 105 -8.00 -14.17 14.45
N LEU A 106 -9.33 -13.98 14.59
CA LEU A 106 -10.04 -12.79 14.11
C LEU A 106 -9.46 -11.51 14.71
N PHE A 107 -9.22 -11.51 16.03
CA PHE A 107 -8.67 -10.37 16.74
C PHE A 107 -7.27 -10.02 16.22
N ARG A 108 -6.39 -11.02 16.05
CA ARG A 108 -5.06 -10.81 15.48
C ARG A 108 -5.14 -10.23 14.08
N TYR A 109 -5.98 -10.80 13.22
CA TYR A 109 -6.17 -10.32 11.85
C TYR A 109 -6.62 -8.85 11.80
N LYS A 110 -7.65 -8.49 12.59
CA LYS A 110 -8.17 -7.11 12.66
C LYS A 110 -7.15 -6.15 13.27
N ALA A 111 -6.43 -6.57 14.30
CA ALA A 111 -5.40 -5.76 14.95
C ALA A 111 -4.23 -5.45 14.02
N VAL A 112 -3.71 -6.43 13.28
CA VAL A 112 -2.65 -6.23 12.28
C VAL A 112 -3.15 -5.34 11.13
N THR A 113 -4.37 -5.59 10.64
CA THR A 113 -4.94 -4.82 9.53
C THR A 113 -5.15 -3.34 9.91
N THR A 114 -5.69 -3.04 11.09
CA THR A 114 -5.87 -1.66 11.57
C THR A 114 -4.58 -0.95 11.98
N TRP A 115 -3.53 -1.71 12.27
CA TRP A 115 -2.18 -1.15 12.43
C TRP A 115 -1.58 -0.72 11.08
N ALA A 116 -1.77 -1.53 10.04
CA ALA A 116 -1.27 -1.27 8.69
C ALA A 116 -2.05 -0.18 7.95
N ILE A 117 -3.36 -0.09 8.20
CA ILE A 117 -4.27 0.89 7.60
C ILE A 117 -4.94 1.68 8.73
N PRO A 118 -4.37 2.83 9.13
CA PRO A 118 -4.95 3.68 10.16
C PRO A 118 -6.17 4.47 9.62
N PRO A 119 -7.09 4.92 10.50
CA PRO A 119 -8.24 5.72 10.08
C PRO A 119 -7.77 7.08 9.56
N LEU A 120 -8.32 7.51 8.43
CA LEU A 120 -8.06 8.84 7.87
C LEU A 120 -8.83 9.89 8.67
N GLN A 121 -8.10 10.71 9.43
CA GLN A 121 -8.67 11.83 10.14
C GLN A 121 -9.35 12.78 9.13
N GLY A 122 -10.64 13.08 9.35
CA GLY A 122 -11.40 14.03 8.53
C GLY A 122 -12.24 13.47 7.37
N ARG A 123 -12.18 12.15 7.08
CA ARG A 123 -13.02 11.52 6.03
C ARG A 123 -14.13 10.60 6.59
N GLN A 124 -14.07 10.26 7.87
CA GLN A 124 -14.86 9.18 8.47
C GLN A 124 -16.26 9.61 8.97
N ASN A 125 -16.61 10.89 8.79
CA ASN A 125 -17.85 11.54 9.23
C ASN A 125 -19.01 11.45 8.21
N ARG A 126 -18.95 10.53 7.23
CA ARG A 126 -20.02 10.33 6.22
C ARG A 126 -20.45 8.88 5.98
N SER A 127 -20.19 7.96 6.91
CA SER A 127 -20.77 6.60 6.85
C SER A 127 -21.83 6.34 7.92
N GLY A 128 -22.35 7.38 8.57
CA GLY A 128 -23.60 7.31 9.31
C GLY A 128 -24.74 7.31 8.29
N ARG A 129 -25.45 6.18 8.16
CA ARG A 129 -26.72 5.99 7.43
C ARG A 129 -27.48 7.30 7.20
N GLU A 130 -27.37 7.86 6.00
CA GLU A 130 -28.34 8.85 5.53
C GLU A 130 -29.57 8.05 5.09
N VAL A 131 -30.49 7.83 6.04
CA VAL A 131 -31.81 7.28 5.73
C VAL A 131 -32.52 8.37 4.95
N ALA A 132 -32.41 8.34 3.61
CA ALA A 132 -33.16 9.22 2.74
C ALA A 132 -34.62 9.18 3.17
N SER A 133 -35.14 10.32 3.64
CA SER A 133 -36.54 10.46 4.04
C SER A 133 -37.42 10.00 2.88
N GLN A 134 -38.57 9.39 3.18
CA GLN A 134 -39.50 8.90 2.15
C GLN A 134 -39.81 9.96 1.07
N THR A 135 -39.80 11.24 1.45
CA THR A 135 -39.96 12.40 0.58
C THR A 135 -38.85 12.55 -0.48
N ALA A 136 -37.60 12.23 -0.15
CA ALA A 136 -36.48 12.27 -1.10
C ALA A 136 -36.53 11.11 -2.11
N ARG A 137 -37.13 9.97 -1.73
CA ARG A 137 -37.34 8.83 -2.63
C ARG A 137 -38.46 9.11 -3.63
N THR A 138 -39.58 9.68 -3.18
CA THR A 138 -40.70 10.02 -4.08
C THR A 138 -40.34 11.11 -5.09
N GLU A 139 -39.49 12.07 -4.70
CA GLU A 139 -39.05 13.14 -5.60
C GLU A 139 -38.08 12.64 -6.68
N ALA A 140 -37.24 11.65 -6.34
CA ALA A 140 -36.36 10.99 -7.29
C ALA A 140 -37.14 10.12 -8.29
N GLU A 141 -38.19 9.42 -7.84
CA GLU A 141 -39.07 8.65 -8.72
C GLU A 141 -39.85 9.54 -9.70
N LEU A 142 -40.39 10.68 -9.27
CA LEU A 142 -41.07 11.63 -10.16
C LEU A 142 -40.12 12.20 -11.24
N LYS A 143 -38.88 12.55 -10.86
CA LYS A 143 -37.87 13.05 -11.80
C LYS A 143 -37.47 11.99 -12.84
N ALA A 144 -37.41 10.71 -12.46
CA ALA A 144 -37.12 9.62 -13.39
C ALA A 144 -38.25 9.42 -14.40
N VAL A 145 -39.51 9.45 -13.95
CA VAL A 145 -40.69 9.31 -14.82
C VAL A 145 -40.82 10.48 -15.80
N THR A 146 -40.50 11.71 -15.35
CA THR A 146 -40.56 12.91 -16.21
C THR A 146 -39.49 12.85 -17.31
N LYS A 147 -38.35 12.22 -17.04
CA LYS A 147 -37.28 12.03 -18.03
C LYS A 147 -37.64 10.99 -19.10
N GLN A 148 -38.45 9.99 -18.76
CA GLN A 148 -38.94 8.98 -19.71
C GLN A 148 -39.98 9.53 -20.69
N MET A 149 -40.68 10.63 -20.38
CA MET A 149 -41.63 11.27 -21.30
C MET A 149 -40.98 12.15 -22.39
N HIS A 150 -39.66 12.36 -22.35
CA HIS A 150 -38.94 13.20 -23.32
C HIS A 150 -37.97 12.45 -24.25
N ILE A 151 -38.04 11.12 -24.30
CA ILE A 151 -37.23 10.30 -25.22
C ILE A 151 -38.17 9.50 -26.13
N ASP A 152 -38.86 10.18 -27.02
CA ASP A 152 -39.43 9.53 -28.21
C ASP A 152 -39.40 10.47 -29.40
N LYS A 153 -38.19 10.69 -29.93
CA LYS A 153 -37.98 11.19 -31.30
C LYS A 153 -36.54 10.94 -31.77
N GLY A 154 -36.37 10.02 -32.71
CA GLY A 154 -35.20 9.97 -33.61
C GLY A 154 -34.46 8.65 -33.65
N GLN A 155 -34.77 7.84 -34.66
CA GLN A 155 -34.06 6.65 -35.14
C GLN A 155 -32.68 6.99 -35.76
N GLY A 156 -31.77 6.02 -35.81
CA GLY A 156 -30.64 6.03 -36.75
C GLY A 156 -29.41 5.21 -36.35
N ASP A 157 -29.47 3.90 -36.62
CA ASP A 157 -28.43 2.97 -37.07
C ASP A 157 -26.93 3.37 -36.98
N GLU A 158 -26.11 2.56 -36.28
CA GLU A 158 -24.80 2.09 -36.77
C GLU A 158 -24.22 0.97 -35.87
N LEU A 159 -23.96 -0.17 -36.50
CA LEU A 159 -23.53 -1.44 -35.92
C LEU A 159 -21.99 -1.57 -35.86
N HIS A 160 -21.54 -2.15 -34.73
CA HIS A 160 -20.30 -2.93 -34.52
C HIS A 160 -18.91 -2.30 -34.74
N ARG A 161 -18.28 -1.87 -33.62
CA ARG A 161 -16.89 -2.26 -33.30
C ARG A 161 -16.63 -2.29 -31.79
N GLY A 162 -17.02 -3.38 -31.15
CA GLY A 162 -16.71 -3.67 -29.75
C GLY A 162 -15.27 -4.14 -29.57
N GLY A 163 -14.33 -3.21 -29.50
CA GLY A 163 -12.99 -3.46 -28.94
C GLY A 163 -13.04 -3.25 -27.43
N ARG A 164 -12.97 -4.35 -26.66
CA ARG A 164 -12.87 -4.34 -25.20
C ARG A 164 -11.54 -3.73 -24.76
N GLU A 165 -11.46 -2.42 -24.72
CA GLU A 165 -10.50 -1.75 -23.83
C GLU A 165 -11.06 -1.83 -22.42
N THR A 166 -10.85 -2.99 -21.78
CA THR A 166 -10.85 -3.05 -20.32
C THR A 166 -9.61 -2.27 -19.86
N SER A 167 -9.76 -0.95 -19.83
CA SER A 167 -8.82 -0.03 -19.22
C SER A 167 -8.57 -0.57 -17.82
N ILE A 168 -7.37 -1.14 -17.63
CA ILE A 168 -6.85 -1.54 -16.33
C ILE A 168 -6.85 -0.25 -15.52
N LYS A 169 -7.92 -0.05 -14.73
CA LYS A 169 -8.05 1.09 -13.84
C LYS A 169 -6.94 0.92 -12.81
N ARG A 170 -5.88 1.71 -13.00
CA ARG A 170 -4.69 1.76 -12.15
C ARG A 170 -5.13 1.74 -10.69
N SER A 171 -4.56 0.83 -9.91
CA SER A 171 -4.83 0.65 -8.48
C SER A 171 -4.21 1.77 -7.64
N THR A 172 -4.45 3.04 -7.99
CA THR A 172 -4.02 4.22 -7.20
C THR A 172 -5.08 4.65 -6.19
N ASP A 173 -6.03 3.77 -5.89
CA ASP A 173 -7.02 4.02 -4.87
C ASP A 173 -6.43 3.58 -3.52
N MET A 174 -6.37 4.47 -2.55
CA MET A 174 -5.82 4.17 -1.22
C MET A 174 -6.77 3.20 -0.49
N ILE A 175 -6.26 2.18 0.21
CA ILE A 175 -7.15 1.34 1.02
C ILE A 175 -7.71 2.18 2.17
N VAL A 176 -9.03 2.33 2.21
CA VAL A 176 -9.75 2.95 3.33
C VAL A 176 -10.72 1.92 3.89
N LEU A 177 -10.54 1.58 5.17
CA LEU A 177 -11.42 0.65 5.87
C LEU A 177 -12.65 1.39 6.42
N PRO A 178 -13.83 0.74 6.43
CA PRO A 178 -15.02 1.27 7.10
C PRO A 178 -14.79 1.55 8.59
N ALA A 179 -15.54 2.50 9.16
CA ALA A 179 -15.42 2.86 10.58
C ALA A 179 -15.63 1.67 11.53
N GLU A 180 -16.58 0.80 11.22
CA GLU A 180 -16.90 -0.43 11.97
C GLU A 180 -15.69 -1.35 12.10
N PHE A 181 -14.77 -1.33 11.13
CA PHE A 181 -13.57 -2.16 11.18
C PHE A 181 -12.64 -1.78 12.33
N TYR A 182 -12.68 -0.52 12.80
CA TYR A 182 -11.86 -0.03 13.91
C TYR A 182 -12.51 -0.25 15.29
N ASP A 183 -13.78 -0.65 15.34
CA ASP A 183 -14.48 -0.95 16.59
C ASP A 183 -14.03 -2.33 17.13
N MET A 184 -13.27 -2.31 18.22
CA MET A 184 -12.74 -3.51 18.87
C MET A 184 -13.84 -4.41 19.46
N ASN A 185 -15.07 -3.92 19.61
CA ASN A 185 -16.21 -4.75 20.04
C ASN A 185 -16.61 -5.79 19.00
N THR A 186 -16.27 -5.57 17.73
CA THR A 186 -16.56 -6.50 16.64
C THR A 186 -15.45 -7.54 16.41
N TRP A 187 -14.32 -7.42 17.11
CA TRP A 187 -13.13 -8.25 16.86
C TRP A 187 -13.11 -9.55 17.67
N ASP A 188 -14.03 -9.68 18.63
CA ASP A 188 -14.11 -10.82 19.53
C ASP A 188 -15.58 -11.17 19.78
N ASN A 189 -15.92 -12.44 19.55
CA ASN A 189 -17.28 -12.95 19.72
C ASN A 189 -17.55 -13.42 21.16
N GLU A 190 -16.49 -13.66 21.94
CA GLU A 190 -16.60 -14.21 23.30
C GLU A 190 -16.90 -13.14 24.36
N GLY A 191 -17.04 -11.87 23.96
CA GLY A 191 -17.41 -10.78 24.88
C GLY A 191 -16.38 -10.51 25.97
N ARG A 192 -15.09 -10.78 25.72
CA ARG A 192 -14.02 -10.63 26.72
C ARG A 192 -13.88 -9.16 27.18
N PRO A 193 -13.40 -8.94 28.43
CA PRO A 193 -13.24 -7.59 28.98
C PRO A 193 -12.47 -6.65 28.06
N GLU A 194 -12.88 -5.38 28.02
CA GLU A 194 -12.26 -4.38 27.16
C GLU A 194 -10.77 -4.17 27.49
N SER A 195 -10.39 -4.26 28.76
CA SER A 195 -9.00 -4.15 29.22
C SER A 195 -8.11 -5.20 28.52
N THR A 196 -8.57 -6.45 28.46
CA THR A 196 -7.86 -7.55 27.81
C THR A 196 -7.71 -7.31 26.30
N ARG A 197 -8.76 -6.84 25.63
CA ARG A 197 -8.72 -6.52 24.19
C ARG A 197 -7.74 -5.38 23.90
N ARG A 198 -7.75 -4.31 24.71
CA ARG A 198 -6.80 -3.19 24.61
C ARG A 198 -5.36 -3.66 24.84
N GLU A 199 -5.13 -4.53 25.82
CA GLU A 199 -3.82 -5.12 26.10
C GLU A 199 -3.29 -5.91 24.90
N TRP A 200 -4.10 -6.80 24.33
CA TRP A 200 -3.70 -7.57 23.15
C TRP A 200 -3.37 -6.68 21.97
N ARG A 201 -4.20 -5.69 21.69
CA ARG A 201 -3.93 -4.74 20.61
C ARG A 201 -2.59 -4.03 20.84
N ARG A 202 -2.32 -3.55 22.05
CA ARG A 202 -1.05 -2.89 22.37
C ARG A 202 0.15 -3.81 22.15
N LYS A 203 0.10 -5.04 22.65
CA LYS A 203 1.17 -6.03 22.49
C LYS A 203 1.39 -6.41 21.02
N ILE A 204 0.32 -6.66 20.27
CA ILE A 204 0.39 -6.94 18.83
C ILE A 204 1.04 -5.77 18.08
N GLN A 205 0.62 -4.54 18.37
CA GLN A 205 1.20 -3.35 17.72
C GLN A 205 2.66 -3.12 18.12
N ALA A 206 3.04 -3.41 19.35
CA ALA A 206 4.43 -3.33 19.80
C ALA A 206 5.32 -4.28 18.98
N VAL A 207 4.92 -5.54 18.85
CA VAL A 207 5.64 -6.54 18.03
C VAL A 207 5.75 -6.10 16.57
N LEU A 208 4.67 -5.59 15.98
CA LEU A 208 4.70 -5.11 14.58
C LEU A 208 5.62 -3.89 14.40
N ASN A 209 5.63 -2.96 15.37
CA ASN A 209 6.52 -1.81 15.33
C ASN A 209 7.99 -2.24 15.50
N GLU A 210 8.27 -3.23 16.34
CA GLU A 210 9.60 -3.83 16.48
C GLU A 210 10.06 -4.45 15.16
N MET A 211 9.22 -5.24 14.49
CA MET A 211 9.52 -5.79 13.15
C MET A 211 9.82 -4.70 12.12
N VAL A 212 9.11 -3.57 12.15
CA VAL A 212 9.39 -2.43 11.26
C VAL A 212 10.72 -1.77 11.61
N ASN A 213 11.05 -1.59 12.88
CA ASN A 213 12.31 -1.00 13.31
C ASN A 213 13.50 -1.88 12.92
N GLU A 214 13.40 -3.19 13.14
CA GLU A 214 14.40 -4.17 12.68
C GLU A 214 14.56 -4.13 11.16
N ALA A 215 13.45 -4.03 10.42
CA ALA A 215 13.47 -3.93 8.97
C ALA A 215 14.13 -2.64 8.48
N LEU A 216 13.88 -1.50 9.16
CA LEU A 216 14.51 -0.22 8.83
C LEU A 216 16.01 -0.24 9.14
N SER A 217 16.44 -0.83 10.26
CA SER A 217 17.86 -0.98 10.57
C SER A 217 18.57 -1.90 9.56
N ALA A 218 17.94 -3.00 9.14
CA ALA A 218 18.48 -3.84 8.09
C ALA A 218 18.54 -3.11 6.73
N ALA A 219 17.52 -2.33 6.39
CA ALA A 219 17.49 -1.52 5.17
C ALA A 219 18.56 -0.42 5.19
N GLU A 220 18.83 0.18 6.35
CA GLU A 220 19.91 1.15 6.53
C GLU A 220 21.27 0.55 6.18
N VAL A 221 21.61 -0.60 6.77
CA VAL A 221 22.86 -1.31 6.47
C VAL A 221 22.99 -1.61 4.97
N ILE A 222 21.91 -2.06 4.32
CA ILE A 222 21.89 -2.32 2.88
C ILE A 222 22.14 -1.02 2.11
N LEU A 223 21.45 0.08 2.44
CA LEU A 223 21.55 1.33 1.70
C LEU A 223 22.87 2.09 1.95
N GLU A 224 23.49 1.90 3.11
CA GLU A 224 24.82 2.41 3.42
C GLU A 224 25.90 1.72 2.59
N GLN A 225 25.84 0.39 2.48
CA GLN A 225 26.77 -0.39 1.64
C GLN A 225 26.73 0.04 0.16
N GLU A 226 25.59 0.56 -0.27
CA GLU A 226 25.31 0.96 -1.65
C GLU A 226 25.52 2.45 -1.88
N GLY A 227 25.92 3.20 -0.84
CA GLY A 227 26.26 4.62 -0.93
C GLY A 227 25.09 5.51 -1.34
N VAL A 228 23.84 5.18 -0.96
CA VAL A 228 22.65 5.93 -1.44
C VAL A 228 22.40 7.23 -0.65
N PHE A 229 22.94 7.34 0.56
CA PHE A 229 22.70 8.45 1.48
C PHE A 229 23.56 9.67 1.21
N LEU A 230 22.94 10.85 1.25
CA LEU A 230 23.67 12.11 1.43
C LEU A 230 24.52 12.02 2.69
N HIS A 231 25.84 11.85 2.56
CA HIS A 231 26.74 12.07 3.67
C HIS A 231 26.55 13.53 4.11
N GLN A 232 26.01 13.73 5.32
CA GLN A 232 26.10 15.03 5.98
C GLN A 232 27.59 15.27 6.20
N THR A 233 28.19 16.02 5.29
CA THR A 233 29.48 16.66 5.52
C THR A 233 29.23 17.65 6.65
N ALA A 234 29.75 17.30 7.83
CA ALA A 234 29.82 18.17 9.00
C ALA A 234 30.82 19.30 8.75
#